data_AF-H2AT19-F1
#
_entry.id   AF-H2AT19-F1
#
_cell.length_a   1.000
_cell.length_b   1.000
_cell.length_c   1.000
_cell.angle_alpha   90.00
_cell.angle_beta   90.00
_cell.angle_gamma   90.00
#
_symmetry.space_group_name_H-M   'P 1'
#
loop_
_entity.id
_entity.type
_entity.pdbx_description
1 polymer ?
#
loop_
_entity_poly.entity_id
_entity_poly.type
_entity_poly.pdbx_seq_one_letter_code
_entity_poly.pdbx_strand_id
1 'polypeptide(L)'
;MGKGIAKYGYKSGILPVARSVLKYPTTKQQLAIEKTQPTISKGPKGVGYADGIMHPNGSSRFPKPTKFVNVEQMIQESIHTPTVVPENISDKKLSQMKKAELRRTYLAEALRLEERRLLKRERLIRERTKLLELEMEKRKALTMQSKSSDLTVPSLEHILNQPLVVPRTQEEKKILSMKRQYNRELNELKGKENKLEKLLKLYYELDDYIVTEEQLIQKINEIFERKSYPILSLLDVQDDVKQQQLEDKISDALFGSIDTKHPGLPMVEDYLNNNTKKFAEAVELTKQILKKQTADQLDQIPEK
;
A
#
# COMPACT_ATOMS: atom_id res chain seq x y z
N MET A 1 35.07 30.74 -26.81
CA MET A 1 35.40 30.22 -25.46
C MET A 1 34.65 28.91 -25.24
N GLY A 2 35.31 27.85 -24.79
CA GLY A 2 34.66 26.52 -24.67
C GLY A 2 33.59 26.49 -23.58
N LYS A 3 32.37 26.02 -23.89
CA LYS A 3 31.21 25.96 -22.97
C LYS A 3 31.51 25.27 -21.62
N GLY A 4 32.52 24.40 -21.55
CA GLY A 4 32.88 23.64 -20.35
C GLY A 4 33.89 24.30 -19.39
N ILE A 5 34.51 25.43 -19.75
CA ILE A 5 35.59 26.02 -18.93
C ILE A 5 35.11 26.59 -17.58
N ALA A 6 33.83 26.95 -17.48
CA ALA A 6 33.24 27.48 -16.25
C ALA A 6 33.34 26.48 -15.08
N LYS A 7 33.26 25.17 -15.37
CA LYS A 7 33.44 24.09 -14.37
C LYS A 7 34.83 24.11 -13.73
N TYR A 8 35.83 24.63 -14.43
CA TYR A 8 37.24 24.66 -14.01
C TYR A 8 37.71 26.08 -13.67
N GLY A 9 36.79 27.00 -13.37
CA GLY A 9 37.10 28.38 -13.02
C GLY A 9 37.60 29.21 -14.21
N TYR A 10 37.03 28.98 -15.40
CA TYR A 10 37.35 29.69 -16.65
C TYR A 10 38.80 29.54 -17.13
N LYS A 11 39.50 28.50 -16.67
CA LYS A 11 40.86 28.18 -17.13
C LYS A 11 40.79 27.35 -18.41
N SER A 12 41.46 27.80 -19.47
CA SER A 12 41.66 27.04 -20.69
C SER A 12 42.84 26.07 -20.53
N GLY A 13 42.64 24.81 -20.89
CA GLY A 13 43.64 23.75 -20.75
C GLY A 13 43.53 22.94 -19.45
N ILE A 14 44.07 21.72 -19.48
CA ILE A 14 44.05 20.78 -18.35
C ILE A 14 45.50 20.47 -17.99
N LEU A 15 45.87 20.73 -16.73
CA LEU A 15 47.14 20.26 -16.20
C LEU A 15 47.04 18.76 -15.88
N PRO A 16 48.15 18.00 -15.99
CA PRO A 16 48.18 16.63 -15.52
C PRO A 16 47.92 16.58 -14.01
N VAL A 17 47.32 15.47 -13.55
CA VAL A 17 47.02 15.28 -12.13
C VAL A 17 48.31 15.31 -11.30
N ALA A 18 48.34 16.15 -10.27
CA ALA A 18 49.47 16.24 -9.36
C ALA A 18 49.72 14.88 -8.69
N ARG A 19 50.93 14.32 -8.88
CA ARG A 19 51.32 13.05 -8.26
C ARG A 19 51.52 13.27 -6.75
N SER A 20 50.82 12.49 -5.93
CA SER A 20 51.02 12.52 -4.48
C SER A 20 52.42 12.02 -4.10
N VAL A 21 53.04 12.67 -3.11
CA VAL A 21 54.35 12.27 -2.57
C VAL A 21 54.21 10.97 -1.76
N LEU A 22 53.26 10.95 -0.81
CA LEU A 22 52.86 9.74 -0.09
C LEU A 22 51.70 9.05 -0.81
N LYS A 23 51.87 7.76 -1.16
CA LYS A 23 50.85 6.97 -1.89
C LYS A 23 49.79 6.35 -0.98
N TYR A 24 50.17 6.05 0.26
CA TYR A 24 49.33 5.43 1.27
C TYR A 24 49.15 6.39 2.45
N PRO A 25 48.05 6.28 3.20
CA PRO A 25 47.85 7.07 4.41
C PRO A 25 48.95 6.77 5.45
N THR A 26 49.28 7.76 6.26
CA THR A 26 50.28 7.59 7.32
C THR A 26 49.66 7.07 8.61
N THR A 27 50.46 6.42 9.44
CA THR A 27 50.03 5.93 10.76
C THR A 27 49.58 7.04 11.71
N LYS A 28 49.96 8.30 11.46
CA LYS A 28 49.56 9.45 12.28
C LYS A 28 48.20 10.04 11.89
N GLN A 29 47.62 9.65 10.76
CA GLN A 29 46.35 10.17 10.25
C GLN A 29 45.16 9.43 10.88
N GLN A 30 44.63 9.97 11.97
CA GLN A 30 43.54 9.36 12.74
C GLN A 30 42.26 9.20 11.91
N LEU A 31 41.84 10.24 11.17
CA LEU A 31 40.63 10.15 10.32
C LEU A 31 40.74 9.07 9.26
N ALA A 32 41.94 8.82 8.72
CA ALA A 32 42.13 7.76 7.73
C ALA A 32 41.99 6.39 8.40
N ILE A 33 42.57 6.22 9.59
CA ILE A 33 42.46 5.00 10.38
C ILE A 33 41.00 4.72 10.73
N GLU A 34 40.30 5.68 11.33
CA GLU A 34 38.88 5.59 11.71
C GLU A 34 37.97 5.20 10.53
N LYS A 35 38.23 5.75 9.34
CA LYS A 35 37.46 5.43 8.12
C LYS A 35 37.71 4.04 7.57
N THR A 36 38.89 3.48 7.81
CA THR A 36 39.29 2.15 7.31
C THR A 36 39.02 1.02 8.30
N GLN A 37 38.90 1.35 9.60
CA GLN A 37 38.62 0.41 10.68
C GLN A 37 37.13 0.23 11.05
N PRO A 38 36.09 0.76 10.36
CA PRO A 38 34.74 0.56 10.85
C PRO A 38 34.36 -0.92 10.77
N THR A 39 33.56 -1.35 11.74
CA THR A 39 32.87 -2.64 11.67
C THR A 39 32.08 -2.66 10.38
N ILE A 40 32.33 -3.67 9.55
CA ILE A 40 31.70 -3.81 8.25
C ILE A 40 30.19 -3.95 8.48
N SER A 41 29.44 -2.87 8.29
CA SER A 41 28.00 -2.89 8.49
C SER A 41 27.36 -3.91 7.56
N LYS A 42 26.41 -4.68 8.08
CA LYS A 42 25.58 -5.61 7.31
C LYS A 42 24.22 -4.97 7.06
N GLY A 43 23.56 -5.34 5.97
CA GLY A 43 22.24 -4.82 5.59
C GLY A 43 22.24 -4.08 4.25
N PRO A 44 21.22 -3.24 3.96
CA PRO A 44 21.00 -2.67 2.63
C PRO A 44 22.10 -1.68 2.19
N LYS A 45 22.80 -1.06 3.14
CA LYS A 45 23.97 -0.20 2.89
C LYS A 45 25.28 -0.83 3.37
N GLY A 46 25.27 -2.15 3.57
CA GLY A 46 26.41 -2.90 4.05
C GLY A 46 27.46 -3.15 2.97
N VAL A 47 28.67 -3.53 3.40
CA VAL A 47 29.78 -3.89 2.50
C VAL A 47 30.16 -5.35 2.71
N GLY A 48 30.55 -6.06 1.64
CA GLY A 48 31.00 -7.45 1.70
C GLY A 48 29.88 -8.48 1.84
N TYR A 49 30.26 -9.74 2.06
CA TYR A 49 29.32 -10.86 2.16
C TYR A 49 28.54 -10.85 3.48
N ALA A 50 27.24 -11.17 3.42
CA ALA A 50 26.44 -11.39 4.61
C ALA A 50 26.87 -12.65 5.36
N ASP A 51 26.55 -12.73 6.64
CA ASP A 51 26.94 -13.85 7.48
C ASP A 51 26.24 -15.13 7.04
N GLY A 52 26.96 -16.26 7.05
CA GLY A 52 26.46 -17.55 6.54
C GLY A 52 26.47 -17.71 5.01
N ILE A 53 26.58 -16.64 4.23
CA ILE A 53 26.68 -16.74 2.76
C ILE A 53 28.13 -17.06 2.37
N MET A 54 28.33 -18.14 1.61
CA MET A 54 29.64 -18.50 1.07
C MET A 54 30.10 -17.49 0.01
N HIS A 55 31.40 -17.19 -0.02
CA HIS A 55 32.00 -16.44 -1.13
C HIS A 55 32.47 -17.43 -2.21
N PRO A 56 32.63 -16.99 -3.48
CA PRO A 56 33.11 -17.87 -4.54
C PRO A 56 34.51 -18.40 -4.26
N ASN A 57 34.79 -19.62 -4.72
CA ASN A 57 36.09 -20.28 -4.57
C ASN A 57 37.18 -19.47 -5.30
N GLY A 58 38.37 -19.35 -4.68
CA GLY A 58 39.48 -18.55 -5.21
C GLY A 58 39.35 -17.03 -5.00
N SER A 59 38.26 -16.56 -4.38
CA SER A 59 38.10 -15.15 -3.98
C SER A 59 38.31 -14.95 -2.47
N SER A 60 38.69 -13.74 -2.07
CA SER A 60 38.75 -13.35 -0.66
C SER A 60 37.39 -12.81 -0.21
N ARG A 61 36.89 -13.30 0.93
CA ARG A 61 35.67 -12.78 1.58
C ARG A 61 35.80 -11.29 1.94
N PHE A 62 36.97 -10.92 2.46
CA PHE A 62 37.23 -9.60 3.00
C PHE A 62 38.11 -8.79 2.04
N PRO A 63 37.88 -7.47 1.96
CA PRO A 63 38.79 -6.59 1.23
C PRO A 63 40.18 -6.62 1.89
N LYS A 64 41.22 -6.42 1.08
CA LYS A 64 42.60 -6.34 1.60
C LYS A 64 42.70 -5.14 2.55
N PRO A 65 43.34 -5.30 3.72
CA PRO A 65 43.50 -4.20 4.66
C PRO A 65 44.34 -3.09 4.03
N THR A 66 43.97 -1.85 4.31
CA THR A 66 44.73 -0.68 3.85
C THR A 66 46.08 -0.65 4.55
N LYS A 67 47.16 -0.52 3.76
CA LYS A 67 48.52 -0.38 4.29
C LYS A 67 48.71 1.03 4.84
N PHE A 68 49.11 1.14 6.10
CA PHE A 68 49.51 2.41 6.72
C PHE A 68 51.03 2.51 6.74
N VAL A 69 51.55 3.65 6.30
CA VAL A 69 52.99 3.88 6.21
C VAL A 69 53.46 4.70 7.40
N ASN A 70 54.48 4.21 8.11
CA ASN A 70 55.25 5.02 9.03
C ASN A 70 56.34 5.74 8.24
N VAL A 71 56.28 7.07 8.21
CA VAL A 71 57.16 7.89 7.36
C VAL A 71 58.62 7.74 7.75
N GLU A 72 58.94 7.63 9.04
CA GLU A 72 60.34 7.50 9.48
C GLU A 72 60.92 6.12 9.14
N GLN A 73 60.12 5.05 9.23
CA GLN A 73 60.54 3.72 8.76
C GLN A 73 60.74 3.71 7.25
N MET A 74 59.82 4.33 6.49
CA MET A 74 59.96 4.45 5.04
C MET A 74 61.19 5.26 4.63
N ILE A 75 61.55 6.31 5.39
CA ILE A 75 62.78 7.06 5.20
C ILE A 75 63.99 6.16 5.42
N GLN A 76 64.03 5.39 6.50
CA GLN A 76 65.14 4.47 6.77
C GLN A 76 65.31 3.41 5.67
N GLU A 77 64.20 2.85 5.17
CA GLU A 77 64.20 1.84 4.11
C GLU A 77 64.51 2.40 2.71
N SER A 78 64.16 3.65 2.43
CA SER A 78 64.37 4.25 1.09
C SER A 78 65.69 5.02 0.99
N ILE A 79 66.15 5.59 2.10
CA ILE A 79 67.31 6.47 2.22
C ILE A 79 68.37 5.77 3.07
N HIS A 80 68.96 4.71 2.52
CA HIS A 80 70.09 4.03 3.14
C HIS A 80 71.30 4.98 3.17
N THR A 81 71.89 5.22 4.34
CA THR A 81 73.17 5.91 4.49
C THR A 81 74.31 4.95 4.13
N PRO A 82 75.42 5.45 3.53
CA PRO A 82 76.53 4.57 3.19
C PRO A 82 77.22 4.12 4.47
N THR A 83 77.42 2.82 4.65
CA THR A 83 78.08 2.23 5.82
C THR A 83 79.59 2.47 5.82
N VAL A 84 80.21 2.60 4.65
CA VAL A 84 81.64 2.88 4.51
C VAL A 84 81.82 4.07 3.57
N VAL A 85 82.53 5.09 4.06
CA VAL A 85 82.99 6.22 3.24
C VAL A 85 84.47 5.96 2.94
N PRO A 86 84.85 5.67 1.68
CA PRO A 86 86.24 5.44 1.35
C PRO A 86 87.07 6.71 1.55
N GLU A 87 88.28 6.60 2.09
CA GLU A 87 89.12 7.75 2.43
C GLU A 87 89.76 8.41 1.19
N ASN A 88 89.99 7.64 0.11
CA ASN A 88 90.59 8.12 -1.14
C ASN A 88 89.58 8.10 -2.30
N ILE A 89 88.85 9.22 -2.48
CA ILE A 89 87.78 9.33 -3.46
C ILE A 89 88.22 10.22 -4.64
N SER A 90 88.13 9.69 -5.87
CA SER A 90 88.28 10.48 -7.10
C SER A 90 87.18 11.56 -7.19
N ASP A 91 87.51 12.76 -7.69
CA ASP A 91 86.57 13.90 -7.82
C ASP A 91 85.21 13.55 -8.43
N LYS A 92 85.21 12.65 -9.44
CA LYS A 92 83.97 12.17 -10.06
C LYS A 92 83.08 11.44 -9.05
N LYS A 93 83.65 10.53 -8.25
CA LYS A 93 82.94 9.80 -7.19
C LYS A 93 82.49 10.75 -6.07
N LEU A 94 83.29 11.75 -5.73
CA LEU A 94 82.93 12.78 -4.74
C LEU A 94 81.71 13.57 -5.20
N SER A 95 81.64 13.96 -6.48
CA SER A 95 80.46 14.62 -7.05
C SER A 95 79.20 13.73 -7.02
N GLN A 96 79.34 12.42 -7.24
CA GLN A 96 78.24 11.47 -7.18
C GLN A 96 77.75 11.26 -5.74
N MET A 97 78.66 11.20 -4.78
CA MET A 97 78.32 11.13 -3.35
C MET A 97 77.56 12.37 -2.90
N LYS A 98 78.02 13.57 -3.26
CA LYS A 98 77.30 14.83 -3.00
C LYS A 98 75.91 14.84 -3.62
N LYS A 99 75.77 14.42 -4.89
CA LYS A 99 74.44 14.29 -5.54
C LYS A 99 73.54 13.28 -4.83
N ALA A 100 74.09 12.15 -4.39
CA ALA A 100 73.33 11.14 -3.65
C ALA A 100 72.90 11.64 -2.27
N GLU A 101 73.77 12.38 -1.58
CA GLU A 101 73.43 13.06 -0.33
C GLU A 101 72.31 14.08 -0.52
N LEU A 102 72.40 14.95 -1.53
CA LEU A 102 71.34 15.91 -1.86
C LEU A 102 70.00 15.23 -2.18
N ARG A 103 70.00 14.12 -2.94
CA ARG A 103 68.77 13.36 -3.20
C ARG A 103 68.17 12.79 -1.92
N ARG A 104 69.03 12.30 -1.02
CA ARG A 104 68.64 11.76 0.28
C ARG A 104 68.01 12.83 1.17
N THR A 105 68.63 14.01 1.26
CA THR A 105 68.10 15.13 2.07
C THR A 105 66.75 15.61 1.52
N TYR A 106 66.65 15.88 0.21
CA TYR A 106 65.39 16.34 -0.38
C TYR A 106 64.26 15.32 -0.27
N LEU A 107 64.56 14.02 -0.42
CA LEU A 107 63.54 12.97 -0.27
C LEU A 107 63.07 12.90 1.18
N ALA A 108 63.97 12.89 2.17
CA ALA A 108 63.60 12.86 3.58
C ALA A 108 62.75 14.07 3.97
N GLU A 109 63.15 15.26 3.54
CA GLU A 109 62.41 16.50 3.78
C GLU A 109 61.03 16.49 3.13
N ALA A 110 60.92 16.07 1.86
CA ALA A 110 59.66 16.00 1.14
C ALA A 110 58.65 15.06 1.83
N LEU A 111 59.11 13.90 2.30
CA LEU A 111 58.26 12.95 3.02
C LEU A 111 57.77 13.50 4.36
N ARG A 112 58.66 14.09 5.15
CA ARG A 112 58.31 14.70 6.44
C ARG A 112 57.36 15.90 6.27
N LEU A 113 57.61 16.73 5.26
CA LEU A 113 56.79 17.90 4.98
C LEU A 113 55.40 17.50 4.49
N GLU A 114 55.30 16.49 3.62
CA GLU A 114 54.00 15.99 3.17
C GLU A 114 53.19 15.40 4.33
N GLU A 115 53.81 14.64 5.25
CA GLU A 115 53.10 14.16 6.45
C GLU A 115 52.53 15.32 7.27
N ARG A 116 53.35 16.35 7.55
CA ARG A 116 52.92 17.54 8.29
C ARG A 116 51.79 18.27 7.56
N ARG A 117 51.88 18.39 6.24
CA ARG A 117 50.84 19.01 5.40
C ARG A 117 49.52 18.25 5.51
N LEU A 118 49.54 16.92 5.44
CA LEU A 118 48.35 16.09 5.55
C LEU A 118 47.70 16.21 6.93
N LEU A 119 48.49 16.19 8.01
CA LEU A 119 48.01 16.40 9.37
C LEU A 119 47.40 17.81 9.56
N LYS A 120 48.03 18.85 8.99
CA LYS A 120 47.48 20.22 9.01
C LYS A 120 46.14 20.28 8.27
N ARG A 121 46.04 19.65 7.10
CA ARG A 121 44.80 19.58 6.31
C ARG A 121 43.69 18.89 7.09
N GLU A 122 44.00 17.79 7.77
CA GLU A 122 43.06 17.06 8.61
C GLU A 122 42.50 17.94 9.73
N ARG A 123 43.37 18.67 10.44
CA ARG A 123 42.96 19.63 11.48
C ARG A 123 42.01 20.70 10.93
N LEU A 124 42.38 21.33 9.81
CA LEU A 124 41.55 22.36 9.17
C LEU A 124 40.18 21.81 8.74
N ILE A 125 40.11 20.57 8.27
CA ILE A 125 38.84 19.93 7.93
C ILE A 125 37.99 19.74 9.20
N ARG A 126 38.56 19.20 10.28
CA ARG A 126 37.86 18.99 11.56
C ARG A 126 37.36 20.31 12.16
N GLU A 127 38.16 21.36 12.10
CA GLU A 127 37.76 22.70 12.56
C GLU A 127 36.61 23.24 11.71
N ARG A 128 36.70 23.12 10.38
CA ARG A 128 35.64 23.57 9.48
C ARG A 128 34.33 22.81 9.68
N THR A 129 34.36 21.49 9.86
CA THR A 129 33.13 20.71 10.10
C THR A 129 32.47 21.12 11.41
N LYS A 130 33.25 21.29 12.49
CA LYS A 130 32.73 21.78 13.77
C LYS A 130 32.10 23.16 13.65
N LEU A 131 32.76 24.09 12.95
CA LEU A 131 32.20 25.43 12.72
C LEU A 131 30.89 25.38 11.93
N LEU A 132 30.81 24.54 10.91
CA LEU A 132 29.58 24.35 10.13
C LEU A 132 28.47 23.73 10.97
N GLU A 133 28.77 22.73 11.81
CA GLU A 133 27.81 22.12 12.74
C GLU A 133 27.26 23.17 13.71
N LEU A 134 28.13 23.96 14.34
CA LEU A 134 27.73 25.05 15.22
C LEU A 134 26.90 26.12 14.50
N GLU A 135 27.25 26.46 13.26
CA GLU A 135 26.47 27.41 12.46
C GLU A 135 25.08 26.85 12.14
N MET A 136 25.00 25.57 11.77
CA MET A 136 23.74 24.88 11.51
C MET A 136 22.86 24.81 12.75
N GLU A 137 23.43 24.51 13.92
CA GLU A 137 22.73 24.52 15.20
C GLU A 137 22.23 25.91 15.57
N LYS A 138 23.05 26.94 15.41
CA LYS A 138 22.64 28.34 15.62
C LYS A 138 21.51 28.74 14.68
N ARG A 139 21.59 28.38 13.40
CA ARG A 139 20.52 28.64 12.42
C ARG A 139 19.24 27.91 12.79
N LYS A 140 19.32 26.64 13.21
CA LYS A 140 18.16 25.87 13.70
C LYS A 140 17.54 26.53 14.93
N ALA A 141 18.36 26.90 15.91
CA ALA A 141 17.89 27.58 17.12
C ALA A 141 17.20 28.91 16.81
N LEU A 142 17.79 29.74 15.93
CA LEU A 142 17.17 30.99 15.46
C LEU A 142 15.85 30.74 14.71
N THR A 143 15.75 29.64 13.96
CA THR A 143 14.52 29.28 13.25
C THR A 143 13.44 28.78 14.20
N MET A 144 13.81 28.12 15.30
CA MET A 144 12.89 27.59 16.30
C MET A 144 12.39 28.64 17.30
N GLN A 145 13.02 29.80 17.39
CA GLN A 145 12.55 30.90 18.22
C GLN A 145 11.25 31.47 17.65
N SER A 146 10.20 31.52 18.48
CA SER A 146 8.92 32.12 18.12
C SER A 146 9.07 33.60 17.82
N LYS A 147 8.56 34.06 16.68
CA LYS A 147 8.57 35.47 16.27
C LYS A 147 7.21 36.10 16.49
N SER A 148 7.17 37.40 16.70
CA SER A 148 5.90 38.16 16.78
C SER A 148 5.10 38.06 15.47
N SER A 149 5.77 37.87 14.34
CA SER A 149 5.15 37.62 13.03
C SER A 149 4.46 36.26 12.92
N ASP A 150 4.73 35.30 13.80
CA ASP A 150 4.12 33.96 13.68
C ASP A 150 2.61 34.01 13.93
N LEU A 151 2.15 34.98 14.73
CA LEU A 151 0.72 35.23 14.99
C LEU A 151 -0.04 35.80 13.79
N THR A 152 0.66 36.35 12.78
CA THR A 152 0.00 36.84 11.55
C THR A 152 -0.12 35.75 10.48
N VAL A 153 0.56 34.62 10.66
CA VAL A 153 0.42 33.45 9.78
C VAL A 153 -0.77 32.62 10.27
N PRO A 154 -1.75 32.29 9.40
CA PRO A 154 -2.88 31.46 9.82
C PRO A 154 -2.39 30.07 10.23
N SER A 155 -2.77 29.64 11.44
CA SER A 155 -2.41 28.33 11.97
C SER A 155 -3.54 27.32 11.79
N LEU A 156 -3.19 26.10 11.35
CA LEU A 156 -4.10 24.95 11.24
C LEU A 156 -3.64 23.81 12.16
N GLU A 157 -3.10 24.16 13.33
CA GLU A 157 -2.47 23.21 14.27
C GLU A 157 -3.42 22.09 14.67
N HIS A 158 -4.69 22.41 14.96
CA HIS A 158 -5.66 21.40 15.35
C HIS A 158 -5.91 20.37 14.25
N ILE A 159 -5.96 20.79 12.98
CA ILE A 159 -6.19 19.89 11.85
C ILE A 159 -4.94 19.06 11.56
N LEU A 160 -3.75 19.67 11.64
CA LEU A 160 -2.48 18.97 11.39
C LEU A 160 -2.12 17.96 12.49
N ASN A 161 -2.53 18.22 13.74
CA ASN A 161 -2.30 17.33 14.87
C ASN A 161 -3.28 16.16 14.93
N GLN A 162 -4.37 16.19 14.16
CA GLN A 162 -5.28 15.06 14.04
C GLN A 162 -4.66 13.98 13.14
N PRO A 163 -4.82 12.69 13.48
CA PRO A 163 -4.38 11.61 12.61
C PRO A 163 -5.18 11.65 11.31
N LEU A 164 -4.48 11.60 10.17
CA LEU A 164 -5.11 11.56 8.83
C LEU A 164 -6.08 10.38 8.67
N VAL A 165 -5.85 9.30 9.41
CA VAL A 165 -6.70 8.11 9.44
C VAL A 165 -6.97 7.74 10.88
N VAL A 166 -8.24 7.79 11.27
CA VAL A 166 -8.70 7.24 12.55
C VAL A 166 -8.89 5.73 12.37
N PRO A 167 -8.11 4.87 13.08
CA PRO A 167 -8.32 3.44 13.01
C PRO A 167 -9.65 3.08 13.67
N ARG A 168 -10.44 2.22 13.01
CA ARG A 168 -11.71 1.73 13.58
C ARG A 168 -11.48 0.96 14.88
N THR A 169 -12.37 1.15 15.85
CA THR A 169 -12.38 0.36 17.08
C THR A 169 -12.73 -1.11 16.80
N GLN A 170 -12.43 -2.02 17.72
CA GLN A 170 -12.77 -3.43 17.54
C GLN A 170 -14.29 -3.64 17.47
N GLU A 171 -15.06 -2.86 18.23
CA GLU A 171 -16.53 -2.88 18.22
C GLU A 171 -17.09 -2.42 16.87
N GLU A 172 -16.58 -1.31 16.32
CA GLU A 172 -16.96 -0.84 14.99
C GLU A 172 -16.64 -1.86 13.90
N LYS A 173 -15.49 -2.53 13.98
CA LYS A 173 -15.12 -3.60 13.04
C LYS A 173 -16.11 -4.76 13.13
N LYS A 174 -16.52 -5.15 14.35
CA LYS A 174 -17.52 -6.20 14.56
C LYS A 174 -18.87 -5.79 13.97
N ILE A 175 -19.38 -4.61 14.28
CA ILE A 175 -20.65 -4.10 13.74
C ILE A 175 -20.62 -4.06 12.20
N LEU A 176 -19.52 -3.58 11.63
CA LEU A 176 -19.34 -3.52 10.18
C LEU A 176 -19.32 -4.93 9.57
N SER A 177 -18.65 -5.90 10.21
CA SER A 177 -18.65 -7.30 9.76
C SER A 177 -20.05 -7.91 9.79
N MET A 178 -20.83 -7.65 10.85
CA MET A 178 -22.22 -8.11 10.97
C MET A 178 -23.11 -7.50 9.88
N LYS A 179 -22.96 -6.19 9.59
CA LYS A 179 -23.69 -5.54 8.49
C LYS A 179 -23.35 -6.14 7.13
N ARG A 180 -22.08 -6.46 6.88
CA ARG A 180 -21.66 -7.11 5.64
C ARG A 180 -22.22 -8.52 5.51
N GLN A 181 -22.21 -9.29 6.60
CA GLN A 181 -22.77 -10.63 6.63
C GLN A 181 -24.28 -10.61 6.39
N TYR A 182 -25.02 -9.73 7.09
CA TYR A 182 -26.45 -9.54 6.89
C TYR A 182 -26.80 -9.20 5.44
N ASN A 183 -26.09 -8.25 4.83
CA ASN A 183 -26.34 -7.87 3.43
C ASN A 183 -26.07 -9.03 2.46
N ARG A 184 -25.09 -9.88 2.76
CA ARG A 184 -24.79 -11.07 1.96
C ARG A 184 -25.92 -12.09 2.09
N GLU A 185 -26.32 -12.42 3.31
CA GLU A 185 -27.39 -13.38 3.60
C GLU A 185 -28.72 -12.92 2.98
N LEU A 186 -29.04 -11.63 3.07
CA LEU A 186 -30.22 -11.03 2.45
C LEU A 186 -30.21 -11.22 0.92
N ASN A 187 -29.08 -10.96 0.27
CA ASN A 187 -28.95 -11.14 -1.18
C ASN A 187 -29.05 -12.62 -1.58
N GLU A 188 -28.47 -13.53 -0.79
CA GLU A 188 -28.59 -14.97 -1.00
C GLU A 188 -30.04 -15.45 -0.82
N LEU A 189 -30.75 -14.91 0.17
CA LEU A 189 -32.17 -15.18 0.43
C LEU A 189 -33.03 -14.74 -0.76
N LYS A 190 -32.91 -13.48 -1.20
CA LYS A 190 -33.60 -12.97 -2.40
C LYS A 190 -33.29 -13.78 -3.65
N GLY A 191 -32.03 -14.21 -3.79
CA GLY A 191 -31.63 -15.08 -4.89
C GLY A 191 -32.30 -16.46 -4.84
N LYS A 192 -32.63 -16.97 -3.65
CA LYS A 192 -33.37 -18.22 -3.46
C LYS A 192 -34.87 -18.02 -3.70
N GLU A 193 -35.46 -16.94 -3.17
CA GLU A 193 -36.87 -16.58 -3.42
C GLU A 193 -37.15 -16.49 -4.93
N ASN A 194 -36.34 -15.73 -5.67
CA ASN A 194 -36.49 -15.62 -7.12
C ASN A 194 -36.35 -16.97 -7.86
N LYS A 195 -35.57 -17.92 -7.33
CA LYS A 195 -35.45 -19.26 -7.90
C LYS A 195 -36.67 -20.11 -7.57
N LEU A 196 -37.19 -19.98 -6.35
CA LEU A 196 -38.41 -20.65 -5.92
C LEU A 196 -39.61 -20.15 -6.73
N GLU A 197 -39.76 -18.84 -6.93
CA GLU A 197 -40.79 -18.26 -7.80
C GLU A 197 -40.72 -18.83 -9.21
N LYS A 198 -39.53 -18.92 -9.80
CA LYS A 198 -39.34 -19.53 -11.13
C LYS A 198 -39.69 -21.01 -11.16
N LEU A 199 -39.33 -21.76 -10.13
CA LEU A 199 -39.68 -23.18 -10.01
C LEU A 199 -41.20 -23.33 -9.89
N LEU A 200 -41.83 -22.50 -9.07
CA LEU A 200 -43.26 -22.47 -8.85
C LEU A 200 -43.99 -22.14 -10.16
N LYS A 201 -43.49 -21.16 -10.93
CA LYS A 201 -43.98 -20.86 -12.27
C LYS A 201 -43.86 -22.07 -13.21
N LEU A 202 -42.69 -22.70 -13.25
CA LEU A 202 -42.47 -23.91 -14.05
C LEU A 202 -43.47 -25.00 -13.63
N TYR A 203 -43.71 -25.19 -12.33
CA TYR A 203 -44.66 -26.18 -11.82
C TYR A 203 -46.08 -25.95 -12.33
N TYR A 204 -46.54 -24.70 -12.43
CA TYR A 204 -47.84 -24.40 -13.02
C TYR A 204 -47.87 -24.59 -14.54
N GLU A 205 -46.76 -24.33 -15.24
CA GLU A 205 -46.65 -24.58 -16.68
C GLU A 205 -46.50 -26.07 -17.03
N LEU A 206 -46.22 -26.95 -16.06
CA LEU A 206 -46.03 -28.40 -16.31
C LEU A 206 -47.26 -29.06 -16.93
N ASP A 207 -48.46 -28.55 -16.64
CA ASP A 207 -49.72 -29.10 -17.18
C ASP A 207 -49.78 -28.94 -18.72
N ASP A 208 -49.10 -27.94 -19.28
CA ASP A 208 -49.01 -27.71 -20.73
C ASP A 208 -47.82 -28.43 -21.38
N TYR A 209 -46.87 -28.95 -20.59
CA TYR A 209 -45.68 -29.59 -21.12
C TYR A 209 -45.97 -31.03 -21.57
N ILE A 210 -45.50 -31.35 -22.77
CA ILE A 210 -45.64 -32.70 -23.35
C ILE A 210 -44.44 -33.53 -22.91
N VAL A 211 -44.69 -34.53 -22.07
CA VAL A 211 -43.64 -35.43 -21.55
C VAL A 211 -43.70 -36.80 -22.23
N THR A 212 -44.89 -37.31 -22.54
CA THR A 212 -45.09 -38.62 -23.16
C THR A 212 -45.50 -38.52 -24.63
N GLU A 213 -45.23 -39.57 -25.41
CA GLU A 213 -45.62 -39.64 -26.82
C GLU A 213 -47.16 -39.61 -27.00
N GLU A 214 -47.91 -40.13 -26.04
CA GLU A 214 -49.37 -40.09 -26.04
C GLU A 214 -49.89 -38.65 -25.94
N GLN A 215 -49.33 -37.85 -25.01
CA GLN A 215 -49.64 -36.43 -24.86
C GLN A 215 -49.29 -35.65 -26.14
N LEU A 216 -48.20 -36.02 -26.82
CA LEU A 216 -47.80 -35.41 -28.08
C LEU A 216 -48.86 -35.61 -29.17
N ILE A 217 -49.32 -36.85 -29.37
CA ILE A 217 -50.33 -37.17 -30.37
C ILE A 217 -51.64 -36.43 -30.07
N GLN A 218 -52.07 -36.41 -28.80
CA GLN A 218 -53.26 -35.66 -28.38
C GLN A 218 -53.14 -34.17 -28.71
N LYS A 219 -52.00 -33.55 -28.40
CA LYS A 219 -51.81 -32.11 -28.62
C LYS A 219 -51.67 -31.74 -30.09
N ILE A 220 -51.04 -32.61 -30.89
CA ILE A 220 -51.01 -32.49 -32.35
C ILE A 220 -52.45 -32.49 -32.88
N ASN A 221 -53.27 -33.46 -32.49
CA ASN A 221 -54.65 -33.54 -32.94
C ASN A 221 -55.45 -32.30 -32.52
N GLU A 222 -55.33 -31.84 -31.28
CA GLU A 222 -55.99 -30.60 -30.81
C GLU A 222 -55.61 -29.36 -31.63
N ILE A 223 -54.33 -29.19 -31.95
CA ILE A 223 -53.83 -28.02 -32.71
C ILE A 223 -54.31 -28.08 -34.17
N PHE A 224 -54.24 -29.26 -34.80
CA PHE A 224 -54.66 -29.42 -36.19
C PHE A 224 -56.19 -29.44 -36.38
N GLU A 225 -56.96 -29.83 -35.36
CA GLU A 225 -58.43 -29.75 -35.34
C GLU A 225 -58.93 -28.32 -35.09
N ARG A 226 -58.22 -27.51 -34.28
CA ARG A 226 -58.53 -26.08 -34.10
C ARG A 226 -58.11 -25.24 -35.32
N LYS A 227 -58.92 -25.26 -36.39
CA LYS A 227 -58.72 -24.45 -37.62
C LYS A 227 -58.98 -22.94 -37.52
N SER A 228 -59.00 -22.32 -36.33
CA SER A 228 -59.34 -20.89 -36.21
C SER A 228 -58.62 -20.24 -35.03
N TYR A 229 -57.74 -19.27 -35.33
CA TYR A 229 -57.40 -18.22 -34.38
C TYR A 229 -58.53 -17.18 -34.41
N PRO A 230 -59.20 -16.89 -33.29
CA PRO A 230 -60.18 -15.81 -33.25
C PRO A 230 -59.42 -14.48 -33.07
N ILE A 231 -59.21 -13.77 -34.16
CA ILE A 231 -59.16 -12.31 -34.14
C ILE A 231 -60.64 -11.89 -34.10
N LEU A 232 -61.07 -11.19 -33.04
CA LEU A 232 -62.34 -10.42 -32.87
C LEU A 232 -63.15 -10.81 -31.61
N SER A 233 -62.85 -10.16 -30.48
CA SER A 233 -63.86 -9.72 -29.50
C SER A 233 -63.27 -8.64 -28.59
N LEU A 234 -63.24 -7.38 -29.06
CA LEU A 234 -62.50 -6.28 -28.40
C LEU A 234 -63.34 -5.03 -28.12
N LEU A 235 -64.67 -5.10 -28.14
CA LEU A 235 -65.50 -3.88 -28.14
C LEU A 235 -66.57 -3.69 -27.07
N ASP A 236 -66.83 -4.63 -26.13
CA ASP A 236 -67.98 -4.47 -25.19
C ASP A 236 -67.70 -4.70 -23.69
N VAL A 237 -66.45 -4.63 -23.18
CA VAL A 237 -66.16 -4.94 -21.75
C VAL A 237 -65.30 -3.87 -21.03
N GLN A 238 -65.43 -2.59 -21.35
CA GLN A 238 -64.43 -1.59 -20.95
C GLN A 238 -64.48 -1.09 -19.49
N ASP A 239 -65.56 -1.30 -18.74
CA ASP A 239 -65.66 -0.80 -17.34
C ASP A 239 -65.54 -1.91 -16.27
N ASP A 240 -66.07 -3.12 -16.51
CA ASP A 240 -65.83 -4.28 -15.61
C ASP A 240 -64.37 -4.75 -15.66
N VAL A 241 -63.71 -4.64 -16.83
CA VAL A 241 -62.29 -4.98 -16.98
C VAL A 241 -61.39 -4.03 -16.19
N LYS A 242 -61.76 -2.75 -16.00
CA LYS A 242 -60.94 -1.81 -15.21
C LYS A 242 -61.00 -2.11 -13.72
N GLN A 243 -62.17 -2.50 -13.20
CA GLN A 243 -62.32 -2.90 -11.79
C GLN A 243 -61.61 -4.22 -11.52
N GLN A 244 -61.80 -5.23 -12.39
CA GLN A 244 -61.08 -6.50 -12.29
C GLN A 244 -59.57 -6.31 -12.42
N GLN A 245 -59.09 -5.48 -13.34
CA GLN A 245 -57.65 -5.18 -13.45
C GLN A 245 -57.09 -4.45 -12.22
N LEU A 246 -57.89 -3.67 -11.51
CA LEU A 246 -57.48 -3.02 -10.26
C LEU A 246 -57.46 -4.03 -9.10
N GLU A 247 -58.48 -4.87 -8.99
CA GLU A 247 -58.54 -5.94 -7.98
C GLU A 247 -57.43 -6.97 -8.20
N ASP A 248 -57.14 -7.34 -9.45
CA ASP A 248 -56.03 -8.21 -9.82
C ASP A 248 -54.69 -7.56 -9.47
N LYS A 249 -54.50 -6.27 -9.75
CA LYS A 249 -53.25 -5.57 -9.36
C LYS A 249 -53.08 -5.43 -7.85
N ILE A 250 -54.17 -5.22 -7.12
CA ILE A 250 -54.15 -5.10 -5.66
C ILE A 250 -53.89 -6.47 -5.02
N SER A 251 -54.57 -7.52 -5.50
CA SER A 251 -54.34 -8.88 -5.02
C SER A 251 -52.95 -9.38 -5.39
N ASP A 252 -52.44 -9.05 -6.57
CA ASP A 252 -51.06 -9.35 -6.99
C ASP A 252 -50.03 -8.62 -6.13
N ALA A 253 -50.24 -7.34 -5.82
CA ALA A 253 -49.36 -6.58 -4.93
C ALA A 253 -49.37 -7.06 -3.47
N LEU A 254 -50.49 -7.61 -3.00
CA LEU A 254 -50.66 -8.09 -1.63
C LEU A 254 -50.20 -9.54 -1.43
N PHE A 255 -50.47 -10.40 -2.40
CA PHE A 255 -50.28 -11.86 -2.26
C PHE A 255 -49.22 -12.43 -3.19
N GLY A 256 -48.80 -11.68 -4.22
CA GLY A 256 -47.94 -12.16 -5.31
C GLY A 256 -48.66 -13.22 -6.12
N SER A 257 -48.96 -12.97 -7.38
CA SER A 257 -49.48 -13.96 -8.33
C SER A 257 -48.50 -14.16 -9.47
N ILE A 258 -48.39 -15.38 -9.99
CA ILE A 258 -47.45 -15.70 -11.08
C ILE A 258 -48.13 -15.54 -12.44
N ASP A 259 -49.43 -15.86 -12.48
CA ASP A 259 -50.39 -15.59 -13.55
C ASP A 259 -51.74 -15.34 -12.87
N THR A 260 -52.66 -14.61 -13.52
CA THR A 260 -54.00 -14.21 -12.99
C THR A 260 -54.84 -15.33 -12.34
N LYS A 261 -54.45 -16.60 -12.49
CA LYS A 261 -55.14 -17.78 -11.98
C LYS A 261 -54.40 -18.54 -10.89
N HIS A 262 -53.09 -18.32 -10.69
CA HIS A 262 -52.28 -19.15 -9.82
C HIS A 262 -51.64 -18.37 -8.65
N PRO A 263 -51.70 -18.90 -7.41
CA PRO A 263 -51.14 -18.22 -6.24
C PRO A 263 -49.62 -18.22 -6.32
N GLY A 264 -49.01 -17.07 -6.01
CA GLY A 264 -47.55 -16.93 -5.97
C GLY A 264 -46.94 -17.40 -4.66
N LEU A 265 -45.61 -17.24 -4.59
CA LEU A 265 -44.79 -17.74 -3.50
C LEU A 265 -45.23 -17.30 -2.09
N PRO A 266 -45.62 -16.04 -1.83
CA PRO A 266 -45.96 -15.59 -0.47
C PRO A 266 -47.16 -16.34 0.11
N MET A 267 -48.20 -16.53 -0.71
CA MET A 267 -49.41 -17.26 -0.30
C MET A 267 -49.13 -18.75 -0.05
N VAL A 268 -48.25 -19.36 -0.85
CA VAL A 268 -47.84 -20.76 -0.66
C VAL A 268 -47.02 -20.91 0.62
N GLU A 269 -46.10 -19.99 0.89
CA GLU A 269 -45.32 -19.97 2.13
C GLU A 269 -46.22 -19.82 3.36
N ASP A 270 -47.19 -18.89 3.33
CA ASP A 270 -48.12 -18.69 4.43
C ASP A 270 -49.05 -19.88 4.68
N TYR A 271 -49.45 -20.59 3.62
CA TYR A 271 -50.20 -21.84 3.73
C TYR A 271 -49.36 -22.94 4.37
N LEU A 272 -48.12 -23.15 3.92
CA LEU A 272 -47.20 -24.15 4.47
C LEU A 272 -46.87 -23.88 5.94
N ASN A 273 -46.73 -22.60 6.31
CA ASN A 273 -46.45 -22.17 7.68
C ASN A 273 -47.69 -22.20 8.60
N ASN A 274 -48.87 -22.54 8.08
CA ASN A 274 -50.17 -22.45 8.78
C ASN A 274 -50.49 -21.03 9.31
N ASN A 275 -49.89 -19.98 8.74
CA ASN A 275 -50.17 -18.60 9.12
C ASN A 275 -51.61 -18.21 8.76
N THR A 276 -52.11 -18.70 7.63
CA THR A 276 -53.48 -18.48 7.15
C THR A 276 -54.54 -18.99 8.13
N LYS A 277 -54.34 -20.18 8.71
CA LYS A 277 -55.27 -20.76 9.70
C LYS A 277 -55.30 -19.95 10.99
N LYS A 278 -54.13 -19.58 11.50
CA LYS A 278 -54.00 -18.72 12.69
C LYS A 278 -54.66 -17.36 12.48
N PHE A 279 -54.51 -16.78 11.29
CA PHE A 279 -55.16 -15.53 10.93
C PHE A 279 -56.69 -15.68 10.84
N ALA A 280 -57.19 -16.75 10.21
CA ALA A 280 -58.62 -17.02 10.12
C ALA A 280 -59.25 -17.19 11.52
N GLU A 281 -58.62 -17.95 12.41
CA GLU A 281 -59.04 -18.11 13.80
C GLU A 281 -59.06 -16.75 14.54
N ALA A 282 -58.03 -15.92 14.36
CA ALA A 282 -57.98 -14.59 14.96
C ALA A 282 -59.08 -13.65 14.40
N VAL A 283 -59.38 -13.72 13.11
CA VAL A 283 -60.46 -12.94 12.48
C VAL A 283 -61.84 -13.42 12.95
N GLU A 284 -62.05 -14.72 13.13
CA GLU A 284 -63.30 -15.24 13.68
C GLU A 284 -63.50 -14.80 15.13
N LEU A 285 -62.44 -14.84 15.95
CA LEU A 285 -62.47 -14.32 17.31
C LEU A 285 -62.79 -12.83 17.35
N THR A 286 -62.18 -12.00 16.50
CA THR A 286 -62.47 -10.56 16.45
C THR A 286 -63.89 -10.28 15.95
N LYS A 287 -64.38 -11.01 14.94
CA LYS A 287 -65.79 -10.93 14.50
C LYS A 287 -66.77 -11.30 15.61
N GLN A 288 -66.46 -12.32 16.41
CA GLN A 288 -67.28 -12.69 17.57
C GLN A 288 -67.27 -11.60 18.65
N ILE A 289 -66.11 -10.97 18.91
CA ILE A 289 -65.99 -9.85 19.84
C ILE A 289 -66.79 -8.64 19.35
N LEU A 290 -66.67 -8.27 18.07
CA LEU A 290 -67.42 -7.16 17.48
C LEU A 290 -68.93 -7.40 17.52
N LYS A 291 -69.40 -8.62 17.21
CA LYS A 291 -70.81 -8.98 17.31
C LYS A 291 -71.36 -8.84 18.73
N LYS A 292 -70.56 -9.22 19.74
CA LYS A 292 -70.91 -9.03 21.16
C LYS A 292 -70.99 -7.54 21.50
N GLN A 293 -70.01 -6.74 21.09
CA GLN A 293 -70.02 -5.29 21.31
C GLN A 293 -71.20 -4.59 20.62
N THR A 294 -71.59 -5.00 19.42
CA THR A 294 -72.77 -4.44 18.73
C THR A 294 -74.08 -4.88 19.38
N ALA A 295 -74.15 -6.09 19.93
CA ALA A 295 -75.32 -6.55 20.68
C ALA A 295 -75.46 -5.78 22.01
N ASP A 296 -74.36 -5.62 22.75
CA ASP A 296 -74.32 -4.84 23.99
C ASP A 296 -74.66 -3.35 23.77
N GLN A 297 -74.43 -2.80 22.58
CA GLN A 297 -74.81 -1.44 22.19
C GLN A 297 -76.29 -1.29 21.81
N LEU A 298 -76.92 -2.33 21.25
CA LEU A 298 -78.35 -2.33 20.92
C LEU A 298 -79.22 -2.46 22.17
N ASP A 299 -78.74 -3.18 23.19
CA ASP A 299 -79.43 -3.32 24.49
C ASP A 299 -79.35 -2.05 25.37
N GLN A 300 -78.52 -1.07 25.00
CA GLN A 300 -78.38 0.21 25.72
C GLN A 300 -79.18 1.38 25.11
N ILE A 301 -80.05 1.13 24.13
CA ILE A 301 -80.98 2.14 23.60
C ILE A 301 -82.29 2.04 24.39
N PRO A 302 -82.57 2.92 25.38
CA PRO A 302 -83.86 2.90 26.07
C PRO A 302 -84.98 3.30 25.10
N GLU A 303 -85.95 2.40 24.93
CA GLU A 303 -87.23 2.74 24.28
C GLU A 303 -87.88 3.90 25.05
N LYS A 304 -88.30 4.93 24.31
CA LYS A 304 -89.07 6.07 24.83
C LYS A 304 -90.47 5.67 25.22
#